data_AF-A0A7Z8QF04-F1
#
_entry.id   AF-A0A7Z8QF04-F1
#
_cell.length_a   1.000
_cell.length_b   1.000
_cell.length_c   1.000
_cell.angle_alpha   90.00
_cell.angle_beta   90.00
_cell.angle_gamma   90.00
#
_symmetry.space_group_name_H-M   'P 1'
#
loop_
_entity.id
_entity.type
_entity.pdbx_description
1 polymer ?
#
loop_
_entity_poly.entity_id
_entity_poly.type
_entity_poly.pdbx_seq_one_letter_code
_entity_poly.pdbx_strand_id
1 'polypeptide(L)'
;MGSVVAYDNYSDAESPQQHGLYALEFWPTDPIPEKLIEQAYHTISAAMPFLPAALAYHPVGNTHELEYAGFARQFADKNIRSIDTDSLFAQLDSAILNKGESYGRLKVINPGDLSPGEDVIAIYTFIPNTLGHVGGIITEAPQTPLSHINLKARQNDTPNAYMKNVRNNPEVIGLIDQWVHYSVNDNGVHLELATEESALNWLADRIPAHVTIPESDLSVTAPRPLAELTQSDWTRVGVKAANVAELGKILAVGVAPKGYALPFAMYDEFMRSPRCPEDMTVLCANKHSL
;
A
#
# COMPACT_ATOMS: atom_id res chain seq x y z
N MET A 1 -16.07 -6.55 5.80
CA MET A 1 -15.42 -7.89 5.93
C MET A 1 -14.45 -7.86 7.11
N GLY A 2 -14.08 -9.01 7.70
CA GLY A 2 -13.15 -9.06 8.84
C GLY A 2 -12.42 -10.40 8.93
N SER A 3 -11.39 -10.44 9.77
CA SER A 3 -10.46 -11.56 9.92
C SER A 3 -10.15 -11.80 11.41
N VAL A 4 -9.77 -13.04 11.75
CA VAL A 4 -9.09 -13.32 13.02
C VAL A 4 -7.61 -13.48 12.72
N VAL A 5 -6.76 -12.69 13.36
CA VAL A 5 -5.31 -12.63 13.13
C VAL A 5 -4.58 -13.18 14.36
N ALA A 6 -3.60 -14.05 14.12
CA ALA A 6 -2.72 -14.57 15.15
C ALA A 6 -1.45 -13.71 15.24
N TYR A 7 -1.17 -13.24 16.45
CA TYR A 7 0.00 -12.48 16.85
C TYR A 7 0.87 -13.34 17.74
N ASP A 8 1.55 -14.33 17.16
CA ASP A 8 2.30 -15.35 17.90
C ASP A 8 3.44 -14.76 18.76
N ASN A 9 3.99 -13.62 18.33
CA ASN A 9 5.07 -12.92 19.03
C ASN A 9 4.57 -11.88 20.05
N TYR A 10 3.26 -11.73 20.23
CA TYR A 10 2.73 -10.85 21.27
C TYR A 10 3.09 -11.43 22.65
N SER A 11 3.51 -10.56 23.56
CA SER A 11 3.64 -10.90 24.97
C SER A 11 3.02 -9.80 25.82
N ASP A 12 2.24 -10.21 26.81
CA ASP A 12 1.54 -9.28 27.69
C ASP A 12 2.53 -8.69 28.71
N ALA A 13 2.62 -7.36 28.78
CA ALA A 13 3.52 -6.68 29.72
C ALA A 13 3.18 -6.97 31.18
N GLU A 14 1.90 -7.23 31.48
CA GLU A 14 1.43 -7.58 32.83
C GLU A 14 1.48 -9.08 33.09
N SER A 15 1.62 -9.90 32.04
CA SER A 15 1.71 -11.36 32.14
C SER A 15 2.70 -11.93 31.10
N PRO A 16 4.02 -11.77 31.30
CA PRO A 16 5.04 -12.14 30.32
C PRO A 16 5.09 -13.63 29.94
N GLN A 17 4.37 -14.48 30.68
CA GLN A 17 4.23 -15.91 30.44
C GLN A 17 3.11 -16.23 29.42
N GLN A 18 2.21 -15.29 29.15
CA GLN A 18 1.25 -15.39 28.05
C GLN A 18 1.90 -14.89 26.77
N HIS A 19 2.29 -15.85 25.93
CA HIS A 19 2.73 -15.61 24.56
C HIS A 19 1.59 -15.87 23.58
N GLY A 20 1.52 -15.04 22.55
CA GLY A 20 0.52 -15.15 21.50
C GLY A 20 -0.79 -14.41 21.85
N LEU A 21 -1.38 -13.79 20.84
CA LEU A 21 -2.71 -13.18 20.92
C LEU A 21 -3.49 -13.47 19.64
N TYR A 22 -4.78 -13.76 19.78
CA TYR A 22 -5.70 -13.76 18.64
C TYR A 22 -6.53 -12.49 18.70
N ALA A 23 -6.58 -11.74 17.61
CA ALA A 23 -7.36 -10.51 17.50
C ALA A 23 -8.39 -10.61 16.37
N LEU A 24 -9.62 -10.19 16.66
CA LEU A 24 -10.65 -9.91 15.68
C LEU A 24 -10.38 -8.52 15.08
N GLU A 25 -10.26 -8.48 13.76
CA GLU A 25 -10.01 -7.29 12.98
C GLU A 25 -11.07 -7.11 11.89
N PHE A 26 -11.44 -5.87 11.63
CA PHE A 26 -12.28 -5.52 10.50
C PHE A 26 -11.50 -4.75 9.46
N TRP A 27 -12.05 -4.68 8.25
CA TRP A 27 -11.46 -3.89 7.20
C TRP A 27 -11.38 -2.41 7.60
N PRO A 28 -10.20 -1.75 7.56
CA PRO A 28 -9.99 -0.44 8.21
C PRO A 28 -10.90 0.70 7.73
N THR A 29 -11.45 0.57 6.52
CA THR A 29 -12.30 1.59 5.89
C THR A 29 -13.80 1.27 5.95
N ASP A 30 -14.18 0.08 6.44
CA ASP A 30 -15.59 -0.28 6.59
C ASP A 30 -16.13 0.37 7.87
N PRO A 31 -17.13 1.26 7.83
CA PRO A 31 -17.75 1.75 9.05
C PRO A 31 -18.58 0.62 9.68
N ILE A 32 -18.27 0.22 10.91
CA ILE A 32 -18.97 -0.88 11.59
C ILE A 32 -19.55 -0.38 12.91
N PRO A 33 -20.89 -0.38 13.07
CA PRO A 33 -21.54 -0.05 14.32
C PRO A 33 -21.06 -0.91 15.50
N GLU A 34 -20.93 -0.29 16.67
CA GLU A 34 -20.51 -0.93 17.93
C GLU A 34 -21.22 -2.27 18.20
N LYS A 35 -22.53 -2.35 17.94
CA LYS A 35 -23.36 -3.54 18.18
C LYS A 35 -22.98 -4.72 17.29
N LEU A 36 -22.54 -4.45 16.06
CA LEU A 36 -22.11 -5.50 15.14
C LEU A 36 -20.73 -6.03 15.52
N ILE A 37 -19.84 -5.15 15.99
CA ILE A 37 -18.53 -5.54 16.53
C ILE A 37 -18.72 -6.46 17.75
N GLU A 38 -19.57 -6.06 18.71
CA GLU A 38 -19.91 -6.86 19.89
C GLU A 38 -20.48 -8.23 19.51
N GLN A 39 -21.47 -8.26 18.61
CA GLN A 39 -22.08 -9.50 18.16
C GLN A 39 -21.05 -10.43 17.50
N ALA A 40 -20.20 -9.90 16.63
CA ALA A 40 -19.14 -10.66 15.98
C ALA A 40 -18.13 -11.20 16.99
N TYR A 41 -17.67 -10.36 17.93
CA TYR A 41 -16.73 -10.74 18.98
C TYR A 41 -17.26 -11.92 19.81
N HIS A 42 -18.49 -11.84 20.34
CA HIS A 42 -19.05 -12.92 21.14
C HIS A 42 -19.32 -14.19 20.33
N THR A 43 -19.77 -14.05 19.08
CA THR A 43 -20.01 -15.21 18.20
C THR A 43 -18.72 -15.97 17.91
N ILE A 44 -17.65 -15.24 17.58
CA ILE A 44 -16.34 -15.83 17.27
C ILE A 44 -15.67 -16.37 18.53
N SER A 45 -15.71 -15.62 19.63
CA SER A 45 -15.15 -16.06 20.91
C SER A 45 -15.80 -17.36 21.40
N ALA A 46 -17.13 -17.49 21.28
CA ALA A 46 -17.85 -18.72 21.61
C ALA A 46 -17.45 -19.92 20.73
N ALA A 47 -17.04 -19.68 19.48
CA ALA A 47 -16.53 -20.70 18.57
C ALA A 47 -15.05 -21.03 18.77
N MET A 48 -14.32 -20.28 19.60
CA MET A 48 -12.89 -20.45 19.86
C MET A 48 -12.57 -20.77 21.34
N PRO A 49 -13.20 -21.79 21.97
CA PRO A 49 -12.99 -22.13 23.39
C PRO A 49 -11.59 -22.71 23.67
N PHE A 50 -10.83 -23.04 22.63
CA PHE A 50 -9.48 -23.60 22.72
C PHE A 50 -8.38 -22.53 22.90
N LEU A 51 -8.73 -21.24 22.84
CA LEU A 51 -7.75 -20.18 22.99
C LEU A 51 -7.22 -20.13 24.43
N PRO A 52 -5.89 -20.01 24.63
CA PRO A 52 -5.28 -19.93 25.96
C PRO A 52 -5.59 -18.59 26.67
N ALA A 53 -5.97 -17.57 25.91
CA ALA A 53 -6.40 -16.26 26.39
C ALA A 53 -7.67 -15.82 25.63
N ALA A 54 -8.45 -14.93 26.24
CA ALA A 54 -9.62 -14.37 25.58
C ALA A 54 -9.22 -13.68 24.26
N LEU A 55 -9.99 -13.92 23.20
CA LEU A 55 -9.92 -13.19 21.93
C LEU A 55 -9.86 -11.68 22.21
N ALA A 56 -9.00 -10.94 21.52
CA ALA A 56 -9.02 -9.48 21.58
C ALA A 56 -9.80 -8.90 20.38
N TYR A 57 -10.32 -7.69 20.53
CA TYR A 57 -10.72 -6.82 19.43
C TYR A 57 -9.60 -5.81 19.19
N HIS A 58 -9.13 -5.71 17.94
CA HIS A 58 -8.13 -4.73 17.54
C HIS A 58 -8.77 -3.77 16.53
N PRO A 59 -9.02 -2.49 16.89
CA PRO A 59 -9.54 -1.50 15.96
C PRO A 59 -8.43 -1.10 14.97
N VAL A 60 -8.50 -1.60 13.74
CA VAL A 60 -7.41 -1.43 12.77
C VAL A 60 -7.53 -0.09 12.04
N GLY A 61 -6.50 0.75 12.18
CA GLY A 61 -6.34 1.99 11.45
C GLY A 61 -7.13 3.17 12.02
N ASN A 62 -6.76 4.39 11.60
CA ASN A 62 -7.20 5.63 12.23
C ASN A 62 -8.73 5.76 12.38
N THR A 63 -9.51 5.31 11.39
CA THR A 63 -10.98 5.40 11.45
C THR A 63 -11.53 4.58 12.62
N HIS A 64 -11.16 3.31 12.71
CA HIS A 64 -11.65 2.42 13.76
C HIS A 64 -11.08 2.78 15.12
N GLU A 65 -9.83 3.23 15.21
CA GLU A 65 -9.23 3.71 16.46
C GLU A 65 -10.00 4.92 17.01
N LEU A 66 -10.34 5.88 16.15
CA LEU A 66 -11.14 7.05 16.51
C LEU A 66 -12.58 6.68 16.91
N GLU A 67 -13.22 5.81 16.14
CA GLU A 67 -14.57 5.32 16.47
C GLU A 67 -14.57 4.56 17.80
N TYR A 68 -13.60 3.66 18.00
CA TYR A 68 -13.41 2.88 19.22
C TYR A 68 -13.28 3.74 20.46
N ALA A 69 -12.57 4.87 20.37
CA ALA A 69 -12.45 5.82 21.48
C ALA A 69 -13.82 6.30 22.00
N GLY A 70 -14.85 6.32 21.15
CA GLY A 70 -16.22 6.68 21.53
C GLY A 70 -16.97 5.61 22.34
N PHE A 71 -16.58 4.33 22.24
CA PHE A 71 -17.30 3.20 22.87
C PHE A 71 -16.41 2.26 23.71
N ALA A 72 -15.13 2.58 23.90
CA ALA A 72 -14.17 1.77 24.66
C ALA A 72 -14.65 1.37 26.06
N ARG A 73 -15.30 2.28 26.81
CA ARG A 73 -15.85 1.97 28.14
C ARG A 73 -16.96 0.91 28.10
N GLN A 74 -17.84 0.99 27.12
CA GLN A 74 -18.93 0.02 26.97
C GLN A 74 -18.39 -1.38 26.66
N PHE A 75 -17.30 -1.44 25.90
CA PHE A 75 -16.63 -2.71 25.58
C PHE A 75 -15.99 -3.31 26.83
N ALA A 76 -15.30 -2.50 27.64
CA ALA A 76 -14.77 -2.94 28.93
C ALA A 76 -15.87 -3.46 29.87
N ASP A 77 -16.99 -2.73 29.99
CA ASP A 77 -18.14 -3.14 30.83
C ASP A 77 -18.77 -4.47 30.38
N LYS A 78 -18.63 -4.82 29.09
CA LYS A 78 -19.11 -6.06 28.48
C LYS A 78 -18.08 -7.18 28.44
N ASN A 79 -16.92 -7.01 29.08
CA ASN A 79 -15.79 -7.95 29.05
C ASN A 79 -15.27 -8.23 27.63
N ILE A 80 -15.34 -7.24 26.73
CA ILE A 80 -14.70 -7.33 25.42
C ILE A 80 -13.26 -6.85 25.60
N ARG A 81 -12.30 -7.79 25.55
CA ARG A 81 -10.87 -7.44 25.56
C ARG A 81 -10.55 -6.66 24.29
N SER A 82 -9.98 -5.47 24.43
CA SER A 82 -9.48 -4.66 23.32
C SER A 82 -7.97 -4.50 23.40
N ILE A 83 -7.30 -4.34 22.26
CA ILE A 83 -5.89 -3.95 22.21
C ILE A 83 -5.70 -2.90 21.11
N ASP A 84 -4.98 -1.82 21.42
CA ASP A 84 -4.59 -0.82 20.42
C ASP A 84 -3.33 -1.25 19.67
N THR A 85 -3.10 -0.65 18.49
CA THR A 85 -1.95 -0.95 17.63
C THR A 85 -0.64 -0.79 18.39
N ASP A 86 -0.46 0.31 19.13
CA ASP A 86 0.80 0.59 19.83
C ASP A 86 1.11 -0.46 20.89
N SER A 87 0.11 -0.90 21.66
CA SER A 87 0.22 -1.94 22.69
C SER A 87 0.47 -3.31 22.09
N LEU A 88 -0.18 -3.62 20.96
CA LEU A 88 -0.01 -4.88 20.23
C LEU A 88 1.43 -5.08 19.74
N PHE A 89 2.08 -3.98 19.36
CA PHE A 89 3.44 -3.98 18.83
C PHE A 89 4.48 -3.36 19.79
N ALA A 90 4.11 -3.01 21.02
CA ALA A 90 4.95 -2.24 21.94
C ALA A 90 6.32 -2.89 22.22
N GLN A 91 6.31 -4.23 22.28
CA GLN A 91 7.48 -5.07 22.56
C GLN A 91 8.22 -5.54 21.31
N LEU A 92 7.69 -5.26 20.12
CA LEU A 92 8.34 -5.56 18.86
C LEU A 92 9.23 -4.38 18.48
N ASP A 93 10.53 -4.60 18.48
CA ASP A 93 11.50 -3.64 17.93
C ASP A 93 11.56 -3.72 16.40
N SER A 94 11.10 -4.83 15.83
CA SER A 94 10.91 -4.99 14.38
C SER A 94 9.83 -6.01 14.04
N ALA A 95 9.27 -5.91 12.83
CA ALA A 95 8.36 -6.91 12.28
C ALA A 95 8.59 -7.09 10.77
N ILE A 96 8.60 -8.35 10.33
CA ILE A 96 8.69 -8.73 8.92
C ILE A 96 7.30 -8.63 8.28
N LEU A 97 7.14 -7.80 7.25
CA LEU A 97 5.84 -7.56 6.60
C LEU A 97 5.81 -8.15 5.17
N ASN A 98 6.86 -7.89 4.39
CA ASN A 98 7.11 -8.52 3.10
C ASN A 98 8.57 -8.89 2.98
N LYS A 99 8.85 -10.17 2.74
CA LYS A 99 10.22 -10.67 2.57
C LYS A 99 10.76 -10.29 1.20
N GLY A 100 12.07 -10.17 1.09
CA GLY A 100 12.76 -9.89 -0.15
C GLY A 100 14.10 -9.22 0.08
N GLU A 101 14.80 -8.94 -1.01
CA GLU A 101 16.11 -8.31 -0.99
C GLU A 101 16.20 -7.21 -2.03
N SER A 102 16.87 -6.11 -1.69
CA SER A 102 17.09 -5.01 -2.60
C SER A 102 18.35 -4.22 -2.30
N TYR A 103 18.82 -3.48 -3.30
CA TYR A 103 19.87 -2.50 -3.15
C TYR A 103 19.30 -1.11 -3.43
N GLY A 104 19.73 -0.13 -2.64
CA GLY A 104 19.28 1.24 -2.81
C GLY A 104 19.97 2.20 -1.85
N ARG A 105 19.69 3.50 -2.01
CA ARG A 105 20.11 4.54 -1.07
C ARG A 105 19.17 4.57 0.11
N LEU A 106 19.69 4.43 1.32
CA LEU A 106 18.87 4.51 2.52
C LEU A 106 18.49 5.97 2.81
N LYS A 107 17.21 6.30 2.83
CA LYS A 107 16.74 7.68 3.07
C LYS A 107 15.59 7.75 4.06
N VAL A 108 15.63 8.78 4.91
CA VAL A 108 14.51 9.12 5.79
C VAL A 108 13.51 9.99 5.03
N ILE A 109 12.23 9.60 5.09
CA ILE A 109 11.12 10.27 4.42
C ILE A 109 10.14 10.78 5.47
N ASN A 110 9.91 12.10 5.45
CA ASN A 110 9.00 12.80 6.34
C ASN A 110 7.71 13.24 5.62
N PRO A 111 6.64 13.56 6.36
CA PRO A 111 5.43 14.10 5.77
C PRO A 111 5.72 15.35 4.93
N GLY A 112 5.31 15.31 3.65
CA GLY A 112 5.51 16.42 2.70
C GLY A 112 6.74 16.29 1.80
N ASP A 113 7.64 15.34 2.07
CA ASP A 113 8.76 15.04 1.18
C ASP A 113 8.28 14.47 -0.16
N LEU A 114 9.09 14.65 -1.20
CA LEU A 114 8.83 14.04 -2.51
C LEU A 114 8.84 12.52 -2.39
N SER A 115 7.96 11.85 -3.14
CA SER A 115 7.96 10.40 -3.19
C SER A 115 9.29 9.87 -3.72
N PRO A 116 9.97 8.96 -3.00
CA PRO A 116 11.24 8.40 -3.45
C PRO A 116 11.05 7.48 -4.68
N GLY A 117 12.15 7.26 -5.39
CA GLY A 117 12.21 6.37 -6.56
C GLY A 117 12.64 4.94 -6.22
N GLU A 118 12.72 4.10 -7.25
CA GLU A 118 13.05 2.67 -7.17
C GLU A 118 14.47 2.39 -6.64
N ASP A 119 15.37 3.37 -6.73
CA ASP A 119 16.74 3.30 -6.22
C ASP A 119 16.86 3.63 -4.72
N VAL A 120 15.75 3.87 -4.03
CA VAL A 120 15.72 4.31 -2.62
C VAL A 120 15.09 3.24 -1.73
N ILE A 121 15.77 2.94 -0.62
CA ILE A 121 15.21 2.21 0.51
C ILE A 121 14.72 3.26 1.51
N ALA A 122 13.41 3.37 1.66
CA ALA A 122 12.76 4.47 2.34
C ALA A 122 12.42 4.11 3.80
N ILE A 123 12.96 4.89 4.73
CA ILE A 123 12.56 4.92 6.14
C ILE A 123 11.44 5.96 6.29
N TYR A 124 10.20 5.51 6.40
CA TYR A 124 9.05 6.39 6.63
C TYR A 124 8.85 6.66 8.12
N THR A 125 8.84 7.93 8.49
CA THR A 125 8.54 8.40 9.86
C THR A 125 7.04 8.49 10.15
N PHE A 126 6.21 8.09 9.18
CA PHE A 126 4.75 8.12 9.20
C PHE A 126 4.20 6.98 8.32
N ILE A 127 2.88 6.78 8.32
CA ILE A 127 2.21 5.84 7.40
C ILE A 127 1.75 6.64 6.17
N PRO A 128 2.39 6.49 4.99
CA PRO A 128 2.00 7.25 3.82
C PRO A 128 0.65 6.76 3.27
N ASN A 129 -0.22 7.67 2.83
CA ASN A 129 -1.49 7.29 2.19
C ASN A 129 -1.27 6.61 0.82
N THR A 130 -0.20 7.00 0.14
CA THR A 130 0.19 6.46 -1.17
C THR A 130 1.66 6.11 -1.16
N LEU A 131 1.98 4.89 -1.60
CA LEU A 131 3.35 4.44 -1.76
C LEU A 131 3.79 4.58 -3.23
N GLY A 132 4.96 5.18 -3.48
CA GLY A 132 5.61 5.14 -4.79
C GLY A 132 6.17 3.75 -5.12
N HIS A 133 6.82 3.59 -6.27
CA HIS A 133 7.72 2.46 -6.50
C HIS A 133 9.06 2.80 -5.84
N VAL A 134 9.45 2.00 -4.86
CA VAL A 134 10.66 2.19 -4.04
C VAL A 134 11.43 0.88 -3.98
N GLY A 135 12.73 0.94 -3.74
CA GLY A 135 13.57 -0.25 -3.62
C GLY A 135 13.30 -1.03 -2.33
N GLY A 136 12.87 -0.37 -1.25
CA GLY A 136 12.53 -1.01 0.01
C GLY A 136 11.77 -0.08 0.95
N ILE A 137 11.06 -0.66 1.92
CA ILE A 137 10.19 0.06 2.84
C ILE A 137 10.53 -0.31 4.28
N ILE A 138 10.84 0.69 5.09
CA ILE A 138 10.98 0.56 6.53
C ILE A 138 10.04 1.58 7.17
N THR A 139 9.12 1.14 8.03
CA THR A 139 8.24 2.07 8.77
C THR A 139 8.64 2.15 10.24
N GLU A 140 8.62 3.36 10.80
CA GLU A 140 8.79 3.57 12.25
C GLU A 140 7.47 3.43 13.04
N ALA A 141 6.33 3.44 12.34
CA ALA A 141 5.03 3.13 12.91
C ALA A 141 4.71 1.63 12.69
N PRO A 142 4.24 0.90 13.73
CA PRO A 142 3.84 -0.49 13.58
C PRO A 142 2.74 -0.66 12.53
N GLN A 143 2.80 -1.74 11.75
CA GLN A 143 1.83 -2.05 10.70
C GLN A 143 1.36 -3.50 10.84
N THR A 144 0.12 -3.76 10.43
CA THR A 144 -0.37 -5.13 10.28
C THR A 144 0.02 -5.72 8.92
N PRO A 145 0.14 -7.06 8.80
CA PRO A 145 0.44 -7.71 7.51
C PRO A 145 -0.60 -7.46 6.41
N LEU A 146 -1.83 -7.05 6.77
CA LEU A 146 -2.91 -6.75 5.84
C LEU A 146 -3.08 -5.25 5.57
N SER A 147 -2.14 -4.41 6.03
CA SER A 147 -2.17 -2.98 5.75
C SER A 147 -2.12 -2.71 4.24
N HIS A 148 -2.76 -1.62 3.80
CA HIS A 148 -2.73 -1.21 2.38
C HIS A 148 -1.30 -1.05 1.85
N ILE A 149 -0.37 -0.59 2.69
CA ILE A 149 1.05 -0.47 2.36
C ILE A 149 1.68 -1.84 2.15
N ASN A 150 1.43 -2.81 3.02
CA ASN A 150 2.01 -4.13 2.85
C ASN A 150 1.42 -4.89 1.64
N LEU A 151 0.13 -4.71 1.37
CA LEU A 151 -0.49 -5.27 0.16
C LEU A 151 0.15 -4.71 -1.11
N LYS A 152 0.44 -3.40 -1.13
CA LYS A 152 1.12 -2.76 -2.25
C LYS A 152 2.58 -3.20 -2.37
N ALA A 153 3.28 -3.33 -1.24
CA ALA A 153 4.63 -3.88 -1.21
C ALA A 153 4.69 -5.29 -1.80
N ARG A 154 3.74 -6.16 -1.46
CA ARG A 154 3.59 -7.51 -2.04
C ARG A 154 3.32 -7.50 -3.53
N GLN A 155 2.45 -6.60 -4.01
CA GLN A 155 2.14 -6.48 -5.44
C GLN A 155 3.36 -6.07 -6.27
N ASN A 156 4.25 -5.28 -5.68
CA ASN A 156 5.44 -4.75 -6.32
C ASN A 156 6.72 -5.53 -5.99
N ASP A 157 6.60 -6.70 -5.34
CA ASP A 157 7.74 -7.50 -4.85
C ASP A 157 8.77 -6.68 -4.05
N THR A 158 8.31 -5.68 -3.30
CA THR A 158 9.16 -4.74 -2.55
C THR A 158 9.36 -5.22 -1.11
N PRO A 159 10.61 -5.38 -0.63
CA PRO A 159 10.87 -5.75 0.76
C PRO A 159 10.31 -4.70 1.72
N ASN A 160 9.61 -5.16 2.77
CA ASN A 160 8.90 -4.30 3.72
C ASN A 160 9.04 -4.81 5.15
N ALA A 161 9.43 -3.92 6.05
CA ALA A 161 9.48 -4.21 7.48
C ALA A 161 9.10 -3.00 8.33
N TYR A 162 8.62 -3.27 9.54
CA TYR A 162 8.58 -2.28 10.61
C TYR A 162 9.86 -2.38 11.42
N MET A 163 10.44 -1.23 11.78
CA MET A 163 11.56 -1.13 12.71
C MET A 163 11.38 0.09 13.60
N LYS A 164 11.30 -0.14 14.91
CA LYS A 164 11.08 0.90 15.91
C LYS A 164 12.25 1.87 15.95
N ASN A 165 11.97 3.16 15.81
CA ASN A 165 12.97 4.23 15.96
C ASN A 165 14.26 4.02 15.14
N VAL A 166 14.13 3.41 13.95
CA VAL A 166 15.24 2.93 13.14
C VAL A 166 16.21 4.04 12.74
N ARG A 167 15.74 5.28 12.54
CA ARG A 167 16.61 6.41 12.16
C ARG A 167 17.59 6.82 13.27
N ASN A 168 17.29 6.45 14.51
CA ASN A 168 18.13 6.71 15.68
C ASN A 168 18.87 5.46 16.16
N ASN A 169 18.74 4.32 15.47
CA ASN A 169 19.46 3.11 15.80
C ASN A 169 20.97 3.31 15.50
N PRO A 170 21.87 3.11 16.47
CA PRO A 170 23.33 3.25 16.28
C PRO A 170 23.90 2.42 15.12
N GLU A 171 23.29 1.27 14.81
CA GLU A 171 23.72 0.40 13.71
C GLU A 171 23.28 0.92 12.34
N VAL A 172 22.22 1.74 12.29
CA VAL A 172 21.62 2.24 11.03
C VAL A 172 22.03 3.69 10.74
N ILE A 173 22.30 4.51 11.75
CA ILE A 173 22.54 5.95 11.58
C ILE A 173 23.70 6.25 10.63
N GLY A 174 24.75 5.40 10.63
CA GLY A 174 25.90 5.51 9.73
C GLY A 174 25.63 5.05 8.30
N LEU A 175 24.50 4.39 8.05
CA LEU A 175 24.06 3.91 6.74
C LEU A 175 23.11 4.88 6.06
N ILE A 176 22.57 5.88 6.78
CA ILE A 176 21.69 6.90 6.20
C ILE A 176 22.46 7.67 5.11
N ASP A 177 21.80 7.90 3.98
CA ASP A 177 22.33 8.47 2.75
C ASP A 177 23.44 7.65 2.06
N GLN A 178 23.70 6.43 2.52
CA GLN A 178 24.62 5.48 1.87
C GLN A 178 23.87 4.49 0.98
N TRP A 179 24.61 3.85 0.08
CA TRP A 179 24.15 2.65 -0.61
C TRP A 179 24.13 1.48 0.36
N VAL A 180 23.03 0.75 0.41
CA VAL A 180 22.86 -0.40 1.30
C VAL A 180 22.28 -1.59 0.55
N HIS A 181 22.63 -2.77 1.04
CA HIS A 181 21.90 -4.00 0.80
C HIS A 181 20.87 -4.17 1.91
N TYR A 182 19.61 -4.30 1.54
CA TYR A 182 18.48 -4.48 2.44
C TYR A 182 17.88 -5.86 2.22
N SER A 183 17.84 -6.67 3.28
CA SER A 183 17.26 -8.02 3.25
C SER A 183 16.24 -8.18 4.38
N VAL A 184 15.05 -8.63 4.02
CA VAL A 184 13.98 -8.99 4.95
C VAL A 184 13.72 -10.48 4.77
N ASN A 185 14.07 -11.28 5.77
CA ASN A 185 13.97 -12.73 5.71
C ASN A 185 13.55 -13.31 7.08
N ASP A 186 13.49 -14.64 7.21
CA ASP A 186 13.05 -15.30 8.45
C ASP A 186 13.94 -15.01 9.67
N ASN A 187 15.18 -14.57 9.46
CA ASN A 187 16.12 -14.21 10.54
C ASN A 187 15.97 -12.76 10.98
N GLY A 188 15.17 -11.94 10.26
CA GLY A 188 14.90 -10.55 10.62
C GLY A 188 15.14 -9.57 9.47
N VAL A 189 15.46 -8.35 9.87
CA VAL A 189 15.68 -7.20 8.98
C VAL A 189 17.16 -6.84 9.03
N HIS A 190 17.82 -6.85 7.89
CA HIS A 190 19.25 -6.61 7.76
C HIS A 190 19.53 -5.44 6.83
N LEU A 191 20.41 -4.54 7.28
CA LEU A 191 20.92 -3.42 6.50
C LEU A 191 22.45 -3.46 6.55
N GLU A 192 23.07 -3.59 5.38
CA GLU A 192 24.52 -3.66 5.25
C GLU A 192 25.00 -2.62 4.25
N LEU A 193 26.16 -2.02 4.49
CA LEU A 193 26.77 -1.08 3.56
C LEU A 193 27.08 -1.78 2.23
N ALA A 194 26.66 -1.19 1.12
CA ALA A 194 26.94 -1.67 -0.22
C ALA A 194 27.80 -0.67 -0.99
N THR A 195 28.53 -1.15 -2.00
CA THR A 195 29.18 -0.25 -2.96
C THR A 195 28.16 0.25 -3.97
N GLU A 196 28.35 1.49 -4.45
CA GLU A 196 27.52 2.06 -5.52
C GLU A 196 27.51 1.16 -6.76
N GLU A 197 28.66 0.60 -7.13
CA GLU A 197 28.77 -0.35 -8.24
C GLU A 197 27.86 -1.57 -8.08
N SER A 198 27.86 -2.20 -6.88
CA SER A 198 27.02 -3.37 -6.61
C SER A 198 25.53 -3.02 -6.68
N ALA A 199 25.15 -1.85 -6.13
CA ALA A 199 23.78 -1.39 -6.15
C ALA A 199 23.29 -1.06 -7.57
N LEU A 200 24.11 -0.37 -8.37
CA LEU A 200 23.78 -0.03 -9.75
C LEU A 200 23.69 -1.26 -10.65
N ASN A 201 24.60 -2.24 -10.49
CA ASN A 201 24.51 -3.51 -11.21
C ASN A 201 23.23 -4.26 -10.85
N TRP A 202 22.87 -4.31 -9.56
CA TRP A 202 21.60 -4.88 -9.13
C TRP A 202 20.42 -4.19 -9.80
N LEU A 203 20.35 -2.85 -9.74
CA LEU A 203 19.25 -2.07 -10.33
C LEU A 203 19.14 -2.27 -11.84
N ALA A 204 20.27 -2.31 -12.55
CA ALA A 204 20.32 -2.52 -13.99
C ALA A 204 19.73 -3.88 -14.40
N ASP A 205 20.00 -4.94 -13.63
CA ASP A 205 19.45 -6.29 -13.89
C ASP A 205 17.92 -6.37 -13.72
N ARG A 206 17.29 -5.42 -13.02
CA ARG A 206 15.83 -5.38 -12.80
C ARG A 206 15.10 -4.62 -13.90
N ILE A 207 15.83 -3.85 -14.71
CA ILE A 207 15.24 -3.17 -15.87
C ILE A 207 14.85 -4.26 -16.89
N PRO A 208 13.56 -4.33 -17.30
CA PRO A 208 13.13 -5.31 -18.28
C PRO A 208 13.96 -5.20 -19.57
N ALA A 209 14.61 -6.30 -19.97
CA ALA A 209 15.45 -6.33 -21.18
C ALA A 209 14.67 -6.02 -22.47
N HIS A 210 13.35 -6.23 -22.43
CA HIS A 210 12.43 -5.94 -23.52
C HIS A 210 11.36 -4.96 -23.05
N VAL A 211 11.39 -3.75 -23.62
CA VAL A 211 10.29 -2.80 -23.47
C VAL A 211 9.09 -3.35 -24.24
N THR A 212 8.02 -3.68 -23.51
CA THR A 212 6.75 -4.03 -24.14
C THR A 212 5.99 -2.74 -24.41
N ILE A 213 5.80 -2.42 -25.68
CA ILE A 213 4.91 -1.32 -26.09
C ILE A 213 3.52 -1.92 -26.25
N PRO A 214 2.51 -1.49 -25.47
CA PRO A 214 1.16 -1.96 -25.65
C PRO A 214 0.64 -1.68 -27.06
N GLU A 215 -0.04 -2.64 -27.66
CA GLU A 215 -0.70 -2.45 -28.96
C GLU A 215 -1.74 -1.34 -28.86
N SER A 216 -1.72 -0.42 -29.84
CA SER A 216 -2.74 0.61 -29.98
C SER A 216 -3.19 0.77 -31.42
N ASP A 217 -4.49 0.84 -31.61
CA ASP A 217 -5.16 1.10 -32.88
C ASP A 217 -5.68 2.54 -32.87
N LEU A 218 -5.05 3.40 -33.68
CA LEU A 218 -5.36 4.83 -33.78
C LEU A 218 -6.38 5.13 -34.90
N SER A 219 -7.00 4.12 -35.51
CA SER A 219 -7.97 4.32 -36.59
C SER A 219 -9.30 4.94 -36.13
N VAL A 220 -9.64 4.77 -34.85
CA VAL A 220 -10.86 5.35 -34.27
C VAL A 220 -10.53 6.67 -33.61
N THR A 221 -11.09 7.76 -34.13
CA THR A 221 -10.79 9.14 -33.70
C THR A 221 -11.92 9.83 -32.96
N ALA A 222 -13.10 9.21 -32.87
CA ALA A 222 -14.28 9.77 -32.20
C ALA A 222 -14.62 8.98 -30.93
N PRO A 223 -15.13 9.66 -29.88
CA PRO A 223 -15.68 8.99 -28.70
C PRO A 223 -16.78 7.99 -29.06
N ARG A 224 -16.78 6.81 -28.42
CA ARG A 224 -17.80 5.77 -28.65
C ARG A 224 -18.58 5.46 -27.37
N PRO A 225 -19.91 5.28 -27.44
CA PRO A 225 -20.70 4.88 -26.27
C PRO A 225 -20.22 3.53 -25.73
N LEU A 226 -20.12 3.40 -24.40
CA LEU A 226 -19.75 2.13 -23.74
C LEU A 226 -20.68 0.97 -24.15
N ALA A 227 -21.95 1.26 -24.41
CA ALA A 227 -22.94 0.27 -24.84
C ALA A 227 -22.64 -0.36 -26.22
N GLU A 228 -21.81 0.28 -27.04
CA GLU A 228 -21.46 -0.18 -28.40
C GLU A 228 -20.09 -0.86 -28.47
N LEU A 229 -19.36 -0.90 -27.36
CA LEU A 229 -18.01 -1.45 -27.29
C LEU A 229 -18.03 -2.92 -26.90
N THR A 230 -16.95 -3.61 -27.24
CA THR A 230 -16.71 -5.01 -26.89
C THR A 230 -15.31 -5.18 -26.30
N GLN A 231 -15.02 -6.36 -25.76
CA GLN A 231 -13.67 -6.74 -25.35
C GLN A 231 -12.67 -6.48 -26.47
N SER A 232 -13.03 -6.76 -27.73
CA SER A 232 -12.15 -6.59 -28.90
C SER A 232 -11.73 -5.15 -29.19
N ASP A 233 -12.36 -4.16 -28.56
CA ASP A 233 -12.01 -2.74 -28.69
C ASP A 233 -10.89 -2.31 -27.74
N TRP A 234 -10.33 -3.22 -26.94
CA TRP A 234 -9.30 -2.89 -25.95
C TRP A 234 -8.05 -2.22 -26.55
N THR A 235 -7.67 -2.55 -27.79
CA THR A 235 -6.55 -1.91 -28.50
C THR A 235 -6.87 -0.48 -28.93
N ARG A 236 -8.15 -0.07 -28.93
CA ARG A 236 -8.60 1.27 -29.33
C ARG A 236 -8.88 2.17 -28.13
N VAL A 237 -9.41 1.62 -27.04
CA VAL A 237 -9.91 2.40 -25.88
C VAL A 237 -9.33 1.96 -24.52
N GLY A 238 -8.48 0.94 -24.51
CA GLY A 238 -7.91 0.35 -23.30
C GLY A 238 -8.80 -0.71 -22.65
N VAL A 239 -8.14 -1.63 -21.92
CA VAL A 239 -8.79 -2.80 -21.29
C VAL A 239 -9.84 -2.42 -20.24
N LYS A 240 -9.68 -1.28 -19.55
CA LYS A 240 -10.66 -0.84 -18.54
C LYS A 240 -11.99 -0.48 -19.18
N ALA A 241 -11.99 0.35 -20.23
CA ALA A 241 -13.20 0.74 -20.92
C ALA A 241 -13.88 -0.45 -21.62
N ALA A 242 -13.09 -1.31 -22.27
CA ALA A 242 -13.59 -2.54 -22.89
C ALA A 242 -14.24 -3.50 -21.87
N ASN A 243 -13.63 -3.69 -20.69
CA ASN A 243 -14.20 -4.54 -19.64
C ASN A 243 -15.48 -3.94 -19.04
N VAL A 244 -15.54 -2.63 -18.81
CA VAL A 244 -16.77 -1.96 -18.36
C VAL A 244 -17.90 -2.11 -19.38
N ALA A 245 -17.59 -2.03 -20.67
CA ALA A 245 -18.55 -2.27 -21.75
C ALA A 245 -19.10 -3.71 -21.74
N GLU A 246 -18.24 -4.72 -21.54
CA GLU A 246 -18.67 -6.12 -21.39
C GLU A 246 -19.54 -6.33 -20.13
N LEU A 247 -19.16 -5.73 -18.99
CA LEU A 247 -19.97 -5.77 -17.77
C LEU A 247 -21.37 -5.19 -18.01
N GLY A 248 -21.50 -4.14 -18.83
CA GLY A 248 -22.79 -3.56 -19.22
C GLY A 248 -23.71 -4.49 -20.01
N LYS A 249 -23.17 -5.55 -20.63
CA LYS A 249 -23.96 -6.56 -21.35
C LYS A 249 -24.45 -7.70 -20.46
N ILE A 250 -23.71 -7.99 -19.38
CA ILE A 250 -23.94 -9.14 -18.51
C ILE A 250 -24.73 -8.74 -17.26
N LEU A 251 -24.47 -7.55 -16.72
CA LEU A 251 -25.12 -7.07 -15.51
C LEU A 251 -26.52 -6.53 -15.80
N ALA A 252 -27.37 -6.49 -14.76
CA ALA A 252 -28.71 -5.94 -14.86
C ALA A 252 -28.69 -4.48 -15.34
N VAL A 253 -29.75 -4.10 -16.07
CA VAL A 253 -29.92 -2.73 -16.59
C VAL A 253 -29.80 -1.72 -15.45
N GLY A 254 -28.92 -0.73 -15.62
CA GLY A 254 -28.69 0.32 -14.63
C GLY A 254 -27.55 0.07 -13.64
N VAL A 255 -26.94 -1.12 -13.64
CA VAL A 255 -25.77 -1.42 -12.80
C VAL A 255 -24.47 -0.88 -13.41
N ALA A 256 -24.26 -1.11 -14.70
CA ALA A 256 -23.08 -0.57 -15.39
C ALA A 256 -23.23 0.92 -15.69
N PRO A 257 -22.14 1.71 -15.60
CA PRO A 257 -22.19 3.14 -15.86
C PRO A 257 -22.51 3.43 -17.33
N LYS A 258 -23.31 4.48 -17.57
CA LYS A 258 -23.49 5.07 -18.90
C LYS A 258 -22.35 6.03 -19.17
N GLY A 259 -21.76 5.96 -20.35
CA GLY A 259 -20.65 6.85 -20.70
C GLY A 259 -20.09 6.58 -22.10
N TYR A 260 -19.03 7.30 -22.41
CA TYR A 260 -18.27 7.17 -23.64
C TYR A 260 -16.83 6.79 -23.30
N ALA A 261 -16.21 5.97 -24.15
CA ALA A 261 -14.78 5.77 -24.13
C ALA A 261 -14.13 6.70 -25.16
N LEU A 262 -13.05 7.37 -24.75
CA LEU A 262 -12.20 8.14 -25.63
C LEU A 262 -11.15 7.20 -26.24
N PRO A 263 -11.00 7.14 -27.57
CA PRO A 263 -10.01 6.28 -28.21
C PRO A 263 -8.58 6.82 -28.05
N PHE A 264 -7.60 5.94 -28.15
CA PHE A 264 -6.17 6.27 -28.05
C PHE A 264 -5.72 7.31 -29.08
N ALA A 265 -6.37 7.39 -30.25
CA ALA A 265 -6.08 8.42 -31.25
C ALA A 265 -6.21 9.85 -30.69
N MET A 266 -7.20 10.11 -29.83
CA MET A 266 -7.37 11.43 -29.20
C MET A 266 -6.25 11.75 -28.20
N TYR A 267 -5.75 10.73 -27.49
CA TYR A 267 -4.61 10.90 -26.59
C TYR A 267 -3.30 11.08 -27.38
N ASP A 268 -3.09 10.33 -28.46
CA ASP A 268 -1.93 10.50 -29.36
C ASP A 268 -1.91 11.90 -29.97
N GLU A 269 -3.05 12.40 -30.46
CA GLU A 269 -3.21 13.76 -30.95
C GLU A 269 -2.88 14.81 -29.86
N PHE A 270 -3.42 14.64 -28.66
CA PHE A 270 -3.13 15.52 -27.53
C PHE A 270 -1.63 15.52 -27.16
N MET A 271 -0.99 14.35 -27.15
CA MET A 271 0.43 14.22 -26.80
C MET A 271 1.36 14.82 -27.86
N ARG A 272 0.95 14.82 -29.14
CA ARG A 272 1.68 15.47 -30.24
C ARG A 272 1.38 16.96 -30.38
N SER A 273 0.30 17.43 -29.75
CA SER A 273 -0.07 18.84 -29.81
C SER A 273 1.02 19.70 -29.16
N PRO A 274 1.37 20.87 -29.74
CA PRO A 274 2.35 21.75 -29.14
C PRO A 274 1.92 22.13 -27.73
N ARG A 275 2.71 21.73 -26.72
CA ARG A 275 2.51 22.21 -25.36
C ARG A 275 3.12 23.60 -25.29
N CYS A 276 2.32 24.63 -25.10
CA CYS A 276 2.82 25.90 -24.62
C CYS A 276 3.07 25.74 -23.11
N PRO A 277 4.33 25.71 -22.64
CA PRO A 277 4.58 25.85 -21.21
C PRO A 277 4.14 27.27 -20.86
N GLU A 278 3.27 27.43 -19.88
CA GLU A 278 2.74 28.74 -19.47
C GLU A 278 3.84 29.74 -19.03
N ASP A 279 5.11 29.33 -18.95
CA ASP A 279 6.26 30.19 -18.63
C ASP A 279 7.11 30.69 -19.84
N MET A 280 6.72 30.45 -21.10
CA MET A 280 7.53 30.86 -22.28
C MET A 280 6.83 31.77 -23.31
N THR A 281 5.86 32.58 -22.88
CA THR A 281 5.10 33.52 -23.74
C THR A 281 5.97 34.47 -24.58
N VAL A 282 7.20 34.78 -24.16
CA VAL A 282 8.11 35.69 -24.89
C VAL A 282 8.67 35.09 -26.19
N LEU A 283 8.82 33.77 -26.29
CA LEU A 283 9.42 33.12 -27.47
C LEU A 283 8.43 32.82 -28.60
N CYS A 284 7.13 32.78 -28.29
CA CYS A 284 6.08 32.58 -29.29
C CYS A 284 5.53 33.89 -29.88
N ALA A 285 5.87 35.05 -29.32
CA ALA A 285 5.33 36.35 -29.73
C ALA A 285 5.93 36.89 -31.06
N ASN A 286 7.05 36.36 -31.54
CA ASN A 286 7.66 36.79 -32.80
C ASN A 286 7.43 35.79 -33.94
N LYS A 287 6.16 35.49 -34.22
CA LYS A 287 5.73 35.00 -35.54
C LYS A 287 4.81 36.00 -36.21
N HIS A 288 5.35 37.18 -36.50
CA HIS A 288 4.91 37.97 -37.63
C HIS A 288 6.14 38.51 -38.35
N SER A 289 6.47 37.92 -39.51
CA SER A 289 6.62 38.63 -40.79
C SER A 289 7.27 37.73 -41.85
N LEU A 290 6.51 37.53 -42.93
CA LEU A 290 6.83 37.00 -44.27
C LEU A 290 6.96 35.48 -44.43
#